data_AF-K9PKK0-F1
#
_entry.id   AF-K9PKK0-F1
#
_cell.length_a   1.000
_cell.length_b   1.000
_cell.length_c   1.000
_cell.angle_alpha   90.00
_cell.angle_beta   90.00
_cell.angle_gamma   90.00
#
_symmetry.space_group_name_H-M   'P 1'
#
loop_
_entity.id
_entity.type
_entity.pdbx_description
1 polymer ?
#
loop_
_entity_poly.entity_id
_entity_poly.type
_entity_poly.pdbx_seq_one_letter_code
_entity_poly.pdbx_strand_id
1 'polypeptide(L)'
;MKKPNFQAWLQQKVSDEPEVILAGKLEYLRLYLTDAMREIRNKAGLTQAQLAEKLGVQQAAVSKLESALKEHELESVLHYLHTLGADLLVAVKQGDDLYQASDNEGVLLVDVPDVVFQKALAANMSVREYVRVAVEKFSGGDDGLRTALVKLLESDDSVAVKVRERLGVRTIQEVAVDLEKCLSLSEEEDRIFAVKNILVGSEAIAESNRGSSSDEVDEIELLDLAESLLEKLANILG
;
A
#
# COMPACT_ATOMS: atom_id res chain seq x y z
N MET A 1 18.60 -5.02 -27.96
CA MET A 1 19.42 -6.21 -27.66
C MET A 1 18.54 -7.22 -26.94
N LYS A 2 18.62 -8.53 -27.25
CA LYS A 2 17.96 -9.55 -26.42
C LYS A 2 18.58 -9.47 -25.02
N LYS A 3 17.77 -9.23 -23.98
CA LYS A 3 18.25 -9.30 -22.59
C LYS A 3 18.76 -10.73 -22.36
N PRO A 4 20.05 -10.94 -22.04
CA PRO A 4 20.57 -12.28 -21.78
C PRO A 4 19.76 -12.92 -20.64
N ASN A 5 19.26 -14.14 -20.84
CA ASN A 5 18.45 -14.84 -19.84
C ASN A 5 19.35 -15.39 -18.72
N PHE A 6 19.66 -14.53 -17.76
CA PHE A 6 20.64 -14.81 -16.72
C PHE A 6 20.15 -15.79 -15.65
N GLN A 7 18.84 -16.00 -15.49
CA GLN A 7 18.33 -17.12 -14.67
C GLN A 7 18.91 -18.45 -15.16
N ALA A 8 19.08 -18.61 -16.48
CA ALA A 8 19.71 -19.80 -17.05
C ALA A 8 21.23 -19.86 -16.79
N TRP A 9 21.91 -18.71 -16.66
CA TRP A 9 23.35 -18.66 -16.35
C TRP A 9 23.64 -18.89 -14.86
N LEU A 10 22.82 -18.37 -13.94
CA LEU A 10 22.93 -18.69 -12.50
C LEU A 10 22.70 -20.17 -12.22
N GLN A 11 21.82 -20.80 -13.00
CA GLN A 11 21.59 -22.25 -12.94
C GLN A 11 22.73 -23.03 -13.60
N GLN A 12 23.57 -22.38 -14.41
CA GLN A 12 24.74 -23.00 -14.98
C GLN A 12 25.83 -23.08 -13.91
N LYS A 13 26.27 -24.29 -13.62
CA LYS A 13 27.32 -24.54 -12.62
C LYS A 13 28.68 -24.07 -13.17
N VAL A 14 29.01 -22.79 -12.96
CA VAL A 14 30.27 -22.20 -13.44
C VAL A 14 31.46 -22.64 -12.57
N SER A 15 31.26 -22.71 -11.24
CA SER A 15 32.25 -23.21 -10.27
C SER A 15 31.56 -23.53 -8.94
N ASP A 16 32.16 -24.41 -8.14
CA ASP A 16 31.76 -24.71 -6.75
C ASP A 16 32.52 -23.83 -5.72
N GLU A 17 33.49 -23.03 -6.17
CA GLU A 17 34.29 -22.19 -5.29
C GLU A 17 33.47 -20.98 -4.77
N PRO A 18 33.35 -20.78 -3.44
CA PRO A 18 32.52 -19.72 -2.86
C PRO A 18 32.88 -18.31 -3.35
N GLU A 19 34.18 -18.03 -3.53
CA GLU A 19 34.68 -16.72 -3.99
C GLU A 19 34.27 -16.43 -5.44
N VAL A 20 34.33 -17.45 -6.30
CA VAL A 20 33.92 -17.34 -7.71
C VAL A 20 32.41 -17.11 -7.82
N ILE A 21 31.62 -17.81 -7.01
CA ILE A 21 30.16 -17.62 -6.94
C ILE A 21 29.83 -16.20 -6.49
N LEU A 22 30.49 -15.70 -5.44
CA LEU A 22 30.26 -14.35 -4.92
C LEU A 22 30.63 -13.28 -5.96
N ALA A 23 31.80 -13.40 -6.59
CA ALA A 23 32.24 -12.48 -7.64
C ALA A 23 31.23 -12.44 -8.81
N GLY A 24 30.72 -13.60 -9.23
CA GLY A 24 29.69 -13.69 -10.26
C GLY A 24 28.37 -13.00 -9.89
N LYS A 25 27.91 -13.17 -8.64
CA LYS A 25 26.71 -12.49 -8.14
C LYS A 25 26.89 -10.97 -8.08
N LEU A 26 28.05 -10.50 -7.64
CA LEU A 26 28.37 -9.07 -7.58
C LEU A 26 28.43 -8.44 -8.98
N GLU A 27 29.09 -9.10 -9.93
CA GLU A 27 29.20 -8.62 -11.31
C GLU A 27 27.82 -8.52 -11.97
N TYR A 28 26.97 -9.52 -11.74
CA TYR A 28 25.60 -9.50 -12.21
C TYR A 28 24.80 -8.31 -11.67
N LEU A 29 24.83 -8.11 -10.35
CA LEU A 29 24.12 -7.01 -9.71
C LEU A 29 24.57 -5.68 -10.30
N ARG A 30 25.89 -5.48 -10.47
CA ARG A 30 26.46 -4.27 -11.07
C ARG A 30 25.97 -4.04 -12.49
N LEU A 31 26.01 -5.08 -13.34
CA LEU A 31 25.57 -5.00 -14.74
C LEU A 31 24.10 -4.61 -14.86
N TYR A 32 23.23 -5.30 -14.12
CA TYR A 32 21.78 -5.09 -14.23
C TYR A 32 21.33 -3.78 -13.60
N LEU A 33 21.90 -3.42 -12.46
CA LEU A 33 21.63 -2.14 -11.81
C LEU A 33 22.06 -0.98 -12.72
N THR A 34 23.24 -1.08 -13.33
CA THR A 34 23.74 -0.10 -14.30
C THR A 34 22.80 0.03 -15.51
N ASP A 35 22.34 -1.09 -16.08
CA ASP A 35 21.40 -1.07 -17.21
C ASP A 35 20.06 -0.43 -16.83
N ALA A 36 19.51 -0.79 -15.66
CA ALA A 36 18.28 -0.22 -15.13
C ALA A 36 18.40 1.29 -14.90
N MET A 37 19.48 1.76 -14.27
CA MET A 37 19.75 3.19 -14.07
C MET A 37 19.76 3.95 -15.40
N ARG A 38 20.46 3.40 -16.42
CA ARG A 38 20.51 3.99 -17.77
C ARG A 38 19.14 4.02 -18.42
N GLU A 39 18.37 2.93 -18.33
CA GLU A 39 17.01 2.88 -18.86
C GLU A 39 16.11 3.93 -18.21
N ILE A 40 16.16 4.08 -16.87
CA ILE A 40 15.35 5.07 -16.12
C ILE A 40 15.75 6.49 -16.53
N ARG A 41 17.05 6.81 -16.58
CA ARG A 41 17.51 8.13 -17.05
C ARG A 41 17.06 8.41 -18.49
N ASN A 42 17.17 7.43 -19.38
CA ASN A 42 16.74 7.58 -20.77
C ASN A 42 15.22 7.82 -20.86
N LYS A 43 14.41 7.12 -20.06
CA LYS A 43 12.95 7.35 -19.98
C LYS A 43 12.59 8.74 -19.44
N ALA A 44 13.40 9.27 -18.52
CA ALA A 44 13.29 10.65 -18.06
C ALA A 44 13.77 11.69 -19.10
N GLY A 45 14.31 11.26 -20.25
CA GLY A 45 14.78 12.14 -21.32
C GLY A 45 16.05 12.92 -20.99
N LEU A 46 16.82 12.49 -19.98
CA LEU A 46 17.99 13.22 -19.50
C LEU A 46 19.29 12.66 -20.09
N THR A 47 20.22 13.55 -20.42
CA THR A 47 21.62 13.18 -20.66
C THR A 47 22.36 12.95 -19.34
N GLN A 48 23.55 12.33 -19.40
CA GLN A 48 24.39 12.15 -18.20
C GLN A 48 24.78 13.50 -17.56
N ALA A 49 25.04 14.53 -18.38
CA ALA A 49 25.40 15.86 -17.88
C ALA A 49 24.24 16.53 -17.14
N GLN A 50 23.01 16.45 -17.69
CA GLN A 50 21.81 16.99 -17.06
C GLN A 50 21.44 16.27 -15.77
N LEU A 51 21.64 14.95 -15.71
CA LEU A 51 21.46 14.21 -14.46
C LEU A 51 22.54 14.59 -13.43
N ALA A 52 23.79 14.74 -13.85
CA ALA A 52 24.86 15.21 -12.98
C ALA A 52 24.54 16.59 -12.37
N GLU A 53 24.03 17.51 -13.18
CA GLU A 53 23.57 18.83 -12.72
C GLU A 53 22.47 18.72 -11.66
N LYS A 54 21.44 17.88 -11.90
CA LYS A 54 20.38 17.61 -10.91
C LYS A 54 20.90 17.00 -9.61
N LEU A 55 21.90 16.14 -9.70
CA LEU A 55 22.55 15.50 -8.56
C LEU A 55 23.56 16.42 -7.86
N GLY A 56 23.89 17.59 -8.42
CA GLY A 56 24.93 18.47 -7.88
C GLY A 56 26.34 17.89 -7.98
N VAL A 57 26.59 16.99 -8.93
CA VAL A 57 27.88 16.31 -9.13
C VAL A 57 28.44 16.55 -10.53
N GLN A 58 29.70 16.16 -10.75
CA GLN A 58 30.31 16.22 -12.09
C GLN A 58 29.78 15.09 -12.98
N GLN A 59 29.71 15.32 -14.30
CA GLN A 59 29.31 14.30 -15.29
C GLN A 59 30.15 13.01 -15.16
N ALA A 60 31.44 13.13 -14.82
CA ALA A 60 32.31 11.98 -14.61
C ALA A 60 31.81 11.04 -13.49
N ALA A 61 31.16 11.56 -12.45
CA ALA A 61 30.57 10.75 -11.38
C ALA A 61 29.39 9.93 -11.91
N VAL A 62 28.51 10.53 -12.72
CA VAL A 62 27.40 9.83 -13.38
C VAL A 62 27.90 8.78 -14.37
N SER A 63 28.94 9.10 -15.15
CA SER A 63 29.57 8.15 -16.07
C SER A 63 30.18 6.95 -15.33
N LYS A 64 30.80 7.20 -14.16
CA LYS A 64 31.29 6.14 -13.28
C LYS A 64 30.13 5.26 -12.80
N LEU A 65 29.06 5.86 -12.27
CA LEU A 65 27.87 5.14 -11.79
C LEU A 65 27.18 4.30 -12.89
N GLU A 66 27.17 4.79 -14.12
CA GLU A 66 26.60 4.07 -15.28
C GLU A 66 27.60 3.09 -15.94
N SER A 67 28.69 2.74 -15.26
CA SER A 67 29.67 1.77 -15.71
C SER A 67 29.69 0.54 -14.82
N ALA A 68 29.36 -0.62 -15.36
CA ALA A 68 29.40 -1.88 -14.62
C ALA A 68 30.83 -2.31 -14.22
N LEU A 69 31.86 -1.76 -14.87
CA LEU A 69 33.27 -2.05 -14.62
C LEU A 69 33.83 -1.32 -13.39
N LYS A 70 33.00 -0.51 -12.70
CA LYS A 70 33.39 0.28 -11.54
C LYS A 70 32.52 -0.08 -10.36
N GLU A 71 33.11 0.04 -9.18
CA GLU A 71 32.37 -0.13 -7.92
C GLU A 71 31.62 1.16 -7.59
N HIS A 72 30.40 0.97 -7.10
CA HIS A 72 29.48 2.04 -6.74
C HIS A 72 29.10 1.89 -5.27
N GLU A 73 29.11 3.00 -4.55
CA GLU A 73 28.52 3.07 -3.23
C GLU A 73 26.99 2.96 -3.36
N LEU A 74 26.36 2.21 -2.47
CA LEU A 74 24.92 1.97 -2.52
C LEU A 74 24.14 3.29 -2.36
N GLU A 75 24.61 4.18 -1.50
CA GLU A 75 24.07 5.50 -1.26
C GLU A 75 24.06 6.35 -2.53
N SER A 76 25.13 6.27 -3.34
CA SER A 76 25.21 6.97 -4.62
C SER A 76 24.17 6.45 -5.63
N VAL A 77 23.91 5.14 -5.63
CA VAL A 77 22.86 4.53 -6.45
C VAL A 77 21.49 5.00 -5.97
N LEU A 78 21.24 5.02 -4.65
CA LEU A 78 19.96 5.45 -4.09
C LEU A 78 19.68 6.92 -4.41
N HIS A 79 20.66 7.81 -4.26
CA HIS A 79 20.52 9.22 -4.64
C HIS A 79 20.23 9.40 -6.14
N TYR A 80 20.91 8.63 -6.99
CA TYR A 80 20.65 8.62 -8.43
C TYR A 80 19.20 8.26 -8.73
N LEU A 81 18.70 7.16 -8.16
CA LEU A 81 17.34 6.66 -8.41
C LEU A 81 16.29 7.62 -7.84
N HIS A 82 16.48 8.08 -6.60
CA HIS A 82 15.56 9.02 -5.95
C HIS A 82 15.43 10.34 -6.72
N THR A 83 16.53 10.86 -7.28
CA THR A 83 16.52 12.08 -8.12
C THR A 83 15.67 11.90 -9.40
N LEU A 84 15.48 10.67 -9.83
CA LEU A 84 14.63 10.31 -10.97
C LEU A 84 13.23 9.84 -10.57
N GLY A 85 12.87 9.91 -9.27
CA GLY A 85 11.59 9.43 -8.75
C GLY A 85 11.45 7.91 -8.81
N ALA A 86 12.56 7.18 -8.68
CA ALA A 86 12.59 5.73 -8.65
C ALA A 86 13.13 5.22 -7.32
N ASP A 87 12.58 4.09 -6.85
CA ASP A 87 13.01 3.42 -5.63
C ASP A 87 13.74 2.11 -5.94
N LEU A 88 14.73 1.78 -5.11
CA LEU A 88 15.42 0.50 -5.17
C LEU A 88 14.77 -0.48 -4.19
N LEU A 89 14.17 -1.54 -4.72
CA LEU A 89 13.64 -2.61 -3.90
C LEU A 89 14.70 -3.72 -3.71
N VAL A 90 14.99 -4.06 -2.46
CA VAL A 90 16.00 -5.05 -2.06
C VAL A 90 15.41 -6.05 -1.08
N ALA A 91 15.71 -7.32 -1.29
CA ALA A 91 15.39 -8.41 -0.37
C ALA A 91 16.60 -9.32 -0.15
N VAL A 92 16.65 -9.96 1.02
CA VAL A 92 17.68 -10.91 1.44
C VAL A 92 17.02 -12.27 1.62
N LYS A 93 17.61 -13.31 1.01
CA LYS A 93 17.13 -14.69 1.13
C LYS A 93 18.11 -15.54 1.93
N GLN A 94 17.61 -16.28 2.92
CA GLN A 94 18.37 -17.27 3.68
C GLN A 94 17.60 -18.58 3.74
N GLY A 95 18.06 -19.60 2.99
CA GLY A 95 17.29 -20.84 2.84
C GLY A 95 15.93 -20.53 2.19
N ASP A 96 14.86 -20.80 2.90
CA ASP A 96 13.48 -20.51 2.48
C ASP A 96 12.96 -19.15 3.01
N ASP A 97 13.66 -18.51 3.95
CA ASP A 97 13.27 -17.24 4.54
C ASP A 97 13.63 -16.06 3.62
N LEU A 98 12.74 -15.06 3.57
CA LEU A 98 12.91 -13.83 2.79
C LEU A 98 12.71 -12.60 3.68
N TYR A 99 13.71 -11.72 3.72
CA TYR A 99 13.70 -10.46 4.47
C TYR A 99 13.71 -9.28 3.50
N GLN A 100 12.66 -8.46 3.50
CA GLN A 100 12.64 -7.24 2.71
C GLN A 100 13.42 -6.14 3.44
N ALA A 101 14.39 -5.52 2.75
CA ALA A 101 15.27 -4.48 3.29
C ALA A 101 14.97 -3.07 2.74
N SER A 102 13.91 -2.94 1.94
CA SER A 102 13.47 -1.70 1.28
C SER A 102 12.05 -1.36 1.70
N ASP A 103 11.72 -0.06 1.70
CA ASP A 103 10.38 0.42 2.07
C ASP A 103 9.32 -0.08 1.08
N ASN A 104 8.10 -0.27 1.57
CA ASN A 104 6.99 -0.91 0.88
C ASN A 104 5.72 -0.08 1.01
N GLU A 105 5.76 1.18 0.58
CA GLU A 105 4.55 1.99 0.35
C GLU A 105 3.73 1.43 -0.83
N GLY A 106 3.28 0.17 -0.73
CA GLY A 106 2.31 -0.45 -1.63
C GLY A 106 2.88 -1.13 -2.89
N VAL A 107 4.17 -1.49 -2.95
CA VAL A 107 4.75 -2.18 -4.11
C VAL A 107 5.25 -3.59 -3.79
N LEU A 108 4.67 -4.51 -4.56
CA LEU A 108 4.89 -5.95 -4.65
C LEU A 108 6.30 -6.47 -4.30
N LEU A 109 6.29 -7.55 -3.51
CA LEU A 109 7.38 -8.48 -3.22
C LEU A 109 8.44 -8.56 -4.34
N VAL A 110 9.68 -8.29 -3.96
CA VAL A 110 10.90 -8.30 -4.82
C VAL A 110 11.17 -9.66 -5.45
N ASP A 111 10.59 -10.72 -4.90
CA ASP A 111 10.62 -12.06 -5.45
C ASP A 111 9.22 -12.67 -5.33
N VAL A 112 8.59 -12.94 -6.46
CA VAL A 112 7.27 -13.57 -6.51
C VAL A 112 7.51 -15.08 -6.55
N PRO A 113 7.10 -15.86 -5.52
CA PRO A 113 7.41 -17.29 -5.47
C PRO A 113 6.99 -18.01 -6.76
N ASP A 114 7.71 -19.06 -7.17
CA ASP A 114 7.39 -19.85 -8.37
C ASP A 114 5.93 -20.32 -8.38
N VAL A 115 5.38 -20.63 -7.21
CA VAL A 115 3.97 -20.99 -7.02
C VAL A 115 3.03 -19.89 -7.54
N VAL A 116 3.38 -18.62 -7.33
CA VAL A 116 2.60 -17.48 -7.80
C VAL A 116 2.78 -17.28 -9.31
N PHE A 117 3.96 -17.55 -9.88
CA PHE A 117 4.14 -17.63 -11.34
C PHE A 117 3.24 -18.70 -11.97
N GLN A 118 3.18 -19.89 -11.37
CA GLN A 118 2.31 -20.97 -11.86
C GLN A 118 0.83 -20.61 -11.76
N LYS A 119 0.41 -19.94 -10.67
CA LYS A 119 -0.96 -19.46 -10.51
C LYS A 119 -1.31 -18.35 -11.51
N ALA A 120 -0.39 -17.43 -11.80
CA ALA A 120 -0.57 -16.41 -12.82
C ALA A 120 -0.73 -17.02 -14.22
N LEU A 121 0.11 -18.00 -14.56
CA LEU A 121 0.00 -18.77 -15.81
C LEU A 121 -1.34 -19.52 -15.90
N ALA A 122 -1.75 -20.20 -14.84
CA ALA A 122 -3.04 -20.90 -14.78
C ALA A 122 -4.24 -19.95 -14.92
N ALA A 123 -4.11 -18.72 -14.42
CA ALA A 123 -5.11 -17.66 -14.56
C ALA A 123 -5.04 -16.94 -15.92
N ASN A 124 -4.11 -17.31 -16.81
CA ASN A 124 -3.84 -16.63 -18.08
C ASN A 124 -3.57 -15.12 -17.90
N MET A 125 -2.93 -14.76 -16.79
CA MET A 125 -2.57 -13.40 -16.40
C MET A 125 -1.06 -13.22 -16.41
N SER A 126 -0.59 -11.99 -16.60
CA SER A 126 0.81 -11.68 -16.27
C SER A 126 1.01 -11.80 -14.76
N VAL A 127 2.21 -12.13 -14.29
CA VAL A 127 2.51 -12.25 -12.85
C VAL A 127 2.20 -10.95 -12.11
N ARG A 128 2.51 -9.82 -12.75
CA ARG A 128 2.15 -8.48 -12.24
C ARG A 128 0.64 -8.30 -12.10
N GLU A 129 -0.12 -8.70 -13.12
CA GLU A 129 -1.58 -8.62 -13.13
C GLU A 129 -2.19 -9.53 -12.06
N TYR A 130 -1.72 -10.77 -11.98
CA TYR A 130 -2.18 -11.76 -11.01
C TYR A 130 -1.96 -11.28 -9.58
N VAL A 131 -0.76 -10.75 -9.27
CA VAL A 131 -0.49 -10.28 -7.92
C VAL A 131 -1.20 -8.97 -7.65
N ARG A 132 -1.38 -8.08 -8.63
CA ARG A 132 -2.21 -6.87 -8.45
C ARG A 132 -3.65 -7.25 -8.11
N VAL A 133 -4.26 -8.16 -8.87
CA VAL A 133 -5.61 -8.68 -8.60
C VAL A 133 -5.68 -9.40 -7.25
N ALA A 134 -4.65 -10.18 -6.90
CA ALA A 134 -4.58 -10.82 -5.60
C ALA A 134 -4.51 -9.79 -4.46
N VAL A 135 -3.67 -8.77 -4.60
CA VAL A 135 -3.55 -7.67 -3.64
C VAL A 135 -4.85 -6.89 -3.57
N GLU A 136 -5.48 -6.49 -4.68
CA GLU A 136 -6.80 -5.86 -4.70
C GLU A 136 -7.86 -6.73 -4.00
N LYS A 137 -7.80 -8.06 -4.16
CA LYS A 137 -8.69 -9.00 -3.50
C LYS A 137 -8.40 -9.14 -1.99
N PHE A 138 -7.15 -8.97 -1.55
CA PHE A 138 -6.77 -8.96 -0.14
C PHE A 138 -7.02 -7.59 0.53
N SER A 139 -6.77 -6.49 -0.18
CA SER A 139 -7.07 -5.12 0.21
C SER A 139 -8.56 -4.81 0.17
N GLY A 140 -9.35 -5.60 -0.57
CA GLY A 140 -10.81 -5.53 -0.59
C GLY A 140 -11.50 -5.97 0.72
N GLY A 141 -10.72 -6.33 1.75
CA GLY A 141 -11.24 -6.56 3.10
C GLY A 141 -11.90 -5.32 3.73
N ASP A 142 -11.47 -4.12 3.37
CA ASP A 142 -12.08 -2.85 3.81
C ASP A 142 -13.25 -2.42 2.90
N ASP A 143 -13.16 -2.66 1.58
CA ASP A 143 -14.16 -2.19 0.64
C ASP A 143 -15.47 -2.99 0.68
N GLY A 144 -15.42 -4.26 1.11
CA GLY A 144 -16.63 -5.07 1.35
C GLY A 144 -17.47 -4.52 2.50
N LEU A 145 -16.82 -4.13 3.59
CA LEU A 145 -17.47 -3.54 4.77
C LEU A 145 -18.01 -2.15 4.41
N ARG A 146 -17.20 -1.31 3.76
CA ARG A 146 -17.63 0.02 3.28
C ARG A 146 -18.78 -0.06 2.27
N THR A 147 -18.74 -1.01 1.34
CA THR A 147 -19.83 -1.23 0.37
C THR A 147 -21.10 -1.71 1.06
N ALA A 148 -20.99 -2.57 2.07
CA ALA A 148 -22.14 -3.01 2.87
C ALA A 148 -22.73 -1.85 3.69
N LEU A 149 -21.88 -1.01 4.29
CA LEU A 149 -22.28 0.21 5.00
C LEU A 149 -23.03 1.18 4.09
N VAL A 150 -22.49 1.48 2.91
CA VAL A 150 -23.15 2.35 1.93
C VAL A 150 -24.49 1.78 1.51
N LYS A 151 -24.58 0.47 1.19
CA LYS A 151 -25.84 -0.17 0.83
C LYS A 151 -26.88 -0.13 1.96
N LEU A 152 -26.45 -0.29 3.21
CA LEU A 152 -27.35 -0.18 4.36
C LEU A 152 -27.88 1.25 4.49
N LEU A 153 -26.99 2.25 4.43
CA LEU A 153 -27.37 3.66 4.55
C LEU A 153 -28.25 4.14 3.39
N GLU A 154 -28.10 3.56 2.20
CA GLU A 154 -28.96 3.83 1.03
C GLU A 154 -30.31 3.09 1.09
N SER A 155 -30.46 2.08 1.96
CA SER A 155 -31.69 1.29 2.05
C SER A 155 -32.85 2.06 2.67
N ASP A 156 -34.07 1.60 2.38
CA ASP A 156 -35.32 2.11 2.98
C ASP A 156 -35.57 1.54 4.39
N ASP A 157 -34.54 0.98 5.03
CA ASP A 157 -34.63 0.53 6.41
C ASP A 157 -34.92 1.69 7.36
N SER A 158 -35.77 1.47 8.35
CA SER A 158 -36.20 2.51 9.28
C SER A 158 -35.04 3.13 10.07
N VAL A 159 -33.97 2.38 10.35
CA VAL A 159 -32.77 2.90 11.00
C VAL A 159 -31.93 3.70 10.00
N ALA A 160 -31.77 3.24 8.76
CA ALA A 160 -31.05 3.96 7.72
C ALA A 160 -31.71 5.30 7.35
N VAL A 161 -33.04 5.35 7.31
CA VAL A 161 -33.81 6.60 7.09
C VAL A 161 -33.56 7.58 8.23
N LYS A 162 -33.67 7.14 9.49
CA LYS A 162 -33.40 7.98 10.67
C LYS A 162 -31.95 8.50 10.71
N VAL A 163 -30.99 7.66 10.35
CA VAL A 163 -29.59 8.07 10.24
C VAL A 163 -29.46 9.15 9.16
N ARG A 164 -30.00 8.94 7.95
CA ARG A 164 -29.97 9.94 6.86
C ARG A 164 -30.61 11.28 7.23
N GLU A 165 -31.71 11.28 7.98
CA GLU A 165 -32.36 12.50 8.46
C GLU A 165 -31.46 13.31 9.40
N ARG A 166 -30.58 12.65 10.16
CA ARG A 166 -29.68 13.28 11.13
C ARG A 166 -28.33 13.72 10.53
N LEU A 167 -27.94 13.16 9.38
CA LEU A 167 -26.64 13.42 8.75
C LEU A 167 -26.50 14.81 8.12
N GLY A 168 -27.60 15.54 7.91
CA GLY A 168 -27.59 16.93 7.45
C GLY A 168 -26.82 17.12 6.13
N VAL A 169 -25.63 17.73 6.21
CA VAL A 169 -24.76 18.06 5.05
C VAL A 169 -23.77 16.92 4.72
N ARG A 170 -23.58 15.96 5.63
CA ARG A 170 -22.61 14.88 5.45
C ARG A 170 -23.06 13.90 4.36
N THR A 171 -22.14 13.49 3.51
CA THR A 171 -22.41 12.49 2.50
C THR A 171 -22.45 11.09 3.11
N ILE A 172 -23.23 10.19 2.49
CA ILE A 172 -23.30 8.78 2.90
C ILE A 172 -21.91 8.12 2.90
N GLN A 173 -21.03 8.56 1.99
CA GLN A 173 -19.66 8.05 1.84
C GLN A 173 -18.76 8.46 3.01
N GLU A 174 -18.81 9.72 3.45
CA GLU A 174 -18.07 10.20 4.62
C GLU A 174 -18.51 9.46 5.89
N VAL A 175 -19.81 9.23 6.02
CA VAL A 175 -20.38 8.51 7.18
C VAL A 175 -19.98 7.05 7.17
N ALA A 176 -19.97 6.39 6.00
CA ALA A 176 -19.49 5.01 5.89
C ALA A 176 -18.02 4.88 6.32
N VAL A 177 -17.15 5.84 5.94
CA VAL A 177 -15.75 5.85 6.37
C VAL A 177 -15.61 6.04 7.88
N ASP A 178 -16.41 6.91 8.48
CA ASP A 178 -16.36 7.14 9.93
C ASP A 178 -16.94 5.94 10.72
N LEU A 179 -17.99 5.29 10.22
CA LEU A 179 -18.57 4.08 10.81
C LEU A 179 -17.59 2.89 10.73
N GLU A 180 -16.89 2.74 9.61
CA GLU A 180 -15.85 1.72 9.44
C GLU A 180 -14.75 1.87 10.49
N LYS A 181 -14.29 3.11 10.76
CA LYS A 181 -13.35 3.38 11.84
C LYS A 181 -13.91 3.00 13.21
N CYS A 182 -15.20 3.27 13.47
CA CYS A 182 -15.82 2.91 14.75
C CYS A 182 -15.87 1.39 14.94
N LEU A 183 -16.18 0.63 13.90
CA LEU A 183 -16.24 -0.83 13.95
C LEU A 183 -14.87 -1.48 14.22
N SER A 184 -13.77 -0.76 13.98
CA SER A 184 -12.42 -1.23 14.32
C SER A 184 -12.09 -1.20 15.82
N LEU A 185 -12.96 -0.59 16.64
CA LEU A 185 -12.79 -0.54 18.10
C LEU A 185 -13.07 -1.92 18.73
N SER A 186 -12.30 -2.31 19.73
CA SER A 186 -12.40 -3.64 20.35
C SER A 186 -13.63 -3.81 21.25
N GLU A 187 -14.04 -2.74 21.94
CA GLU A 187 -15.10 -2.77 22.95
C GLU A 187 -16.44 -2.29 22.37
N GLU A 188 -17.54 -2.96 22.71
CA GLU A 188 -18.89 -2.64 22.21
C GLU A 188 -19.41 -1.29 22.72
N GLU A 189 -19.15 -0.97 23.99
CA GLU A 189 -19.53 0.32 24.59
C GLU A 189 -18.83 1.49 23.87
N ASP A 190 -17.55 1.32 23.49
CA ASP A 190 -16.77 2.31 22.76
C ASP A 190 -17.32 2.53 21.34
N ARG A 191 -17.80 1.46 20.68
CA ARG A 191 -18.44 1.54 19.35
C ARG A 191 -19.72 2.35 19.41
N ILE A 192 -20.59 2.08 20.39
CA ILE A 192 -21.87 2.78 20.55
C ILE A 192 -21.63 4.28 20.74
N PHE A 193 -20.67 4.65 21.61
CA PHE A 193 -20.37 6.06 21.86
C PHE A 193 -19.72 6.75 20.65
N ALA A 194 -18.85 6.05 19.92
CA ALA A 194 -18.24 6.58 18.71
C ALA A 194 -19.29 6.81 17.60
N VAL A 195 -20.24 5.89 17.42
CA VAL A 195 -21.36 6.04 16.49
C VAL A 195 -22.28 7.19 16.91
N LYS A 196 -22.60 7.31 18.21
CA LYS A 196 -23.35 8.46 18.76
C LYS A 196 -22.71 9.78 18.35
N ASN A 197 -21.39 9.91 18.52
CA ASN A 197 -20.66 11.13 18.19
C ASN A 197 -20.69 11.46 16.68
N ILE A 198 -20.75 10.45 15.81
CA ILE A 198 -20.95 10.66 14.37
C ILE A 198 -22.34 11.24 14.09
N LEU A 199 -23.37 10.72 14.76
CA LEU A 199 -24.77 11.13 14.58
C LEU A 199 -25.06 12.54 15.13
N VAL A 200 -24.31 13.00 16.13
CA VAL A 200 -24.41 14.36 16.68
C VAL A 200 -23.87 15.42 15.70
N GLY A 201 -23.03 15.02 14.74
CA GLY A 201 -22.36 15.93 13.81
C GLY A 201 -21.14 16.62 14.45
N SER A 202 -20.03 16.66 13.74
CA SER A 202 -18.73 17.19 14.23
C SER A 202 -18.66 18.72 14.42
N GLU A 203 -19.77 19.41 14.69
CA GLU A 203 -19.77 20.84 15.03
C GLU A 203 -20.19 21.13 16.47
N ALA A 204 -20.28 20.11 17.34
CA ALA A 204 -20.58 20.29 18.76
C ALA A 204 -19.42 19.88 19.70
N ILE A 205 -18.17 20.07 19.28
CA ILE A 205 -17.03 20.09 20.22
C ILE A 205 -16.55 21.54 20.38
N ALA A 206 -17.42 22.38 20.94
CA ALA A 206 -17.00 23.60 21.59
C ALA A 206 -17.97 23.93 22.75
N GLU A 207 -17.45 23.74 23.96
CA GLU A 207 -17.85 24.42 25.20
C GLU A 207 -19.13 23.97 25.94
N SER A 208 -18.88 23.16 26.98
CA SER A 208 -19.14 23.53 28.38
C SER A 208 -20.58 23.80 28.86
N ASN A 209 -21.01 22.88 29.73
CA ASN A 209 -21.57 23.14 31.07
C ASN A 209 -23.09 23.35 31.25
N ARG A 210 -23.66 22.44 32.06
CA ARG A 210 -24.79 22.60 32.99
C ARG A 210 -26.14 23.10 32.43
N GLY A 211 -27.01 22.13 32.20
CA GLY A 211 -28.38 22.14 32.68
C GLY A 211 -29.44 22.48 31.65
N SER A 212 -30.10 21.46 31.12
CA SER A 212 -31.51 21.49 30.74
C SER A 212 -32.02 20.07 30.57
N SER A 213 -33.10 19.71 31.26
CA SER A 213 -33.73 18.39 31.26
C SER A 213 -34.44 18.04 29.92
N SER A 214 -34.10 18.73 28.84
CA SER A 214 -34.52 18.44 27.47
C SER A 214 -33.43 17.75 26.66
N ASP A 215 -32.16 17.88 27.05
CA ASP A 215 -31.01 17.32 26.31
C ASP A 215 -30.79 15.82 26.61
N GLU A 216 -31.25 15.32 27.75
CA GLU A 216 -31.16 13.89 28.12
C GLU A 216 -32.04 13.01 27.23
N VAL A 217 -33.17 13.52 26.73
CA VAL A 217 -34.08 12.75 25.87
C VAL A 217 -33.46 12.54 24.49
N ASP A 218 -32.81 13.57 23.95
CA ASP A 218 -32.08 13.48 22.67
C ASP A 218 -30.83 12.57 22.80
N GLU A 219 -30.14 12.57 23.93
CA GLU A 219 -28.97 11.71 24.15
C GLU A 219 -29.35 10.23 24.24
N ILE A 220 -30.46 9.89 24.91
CA ILE A 220 -30.98 8.52 25.00
C ILE A 220 -31.45 8.05 23.61
N GLU A 221 -32.20 8.88 22.88
CA GLU A 221 -32.67 8.53 21.53
C GLU A 221 -31.49 8.32 20.54
N LEU A 222 -30.39 9.06 20.70
CA LEU A 222 -29.18 8.90 19.89
C LEU A 222 -28.40 7.62 20.23
N LEU A 223 -28.35 7.25 21.51
CA LEU A 223 -27.75 5.99 21.95
C LEU A 223 -28.56 4.79 21.44
N ASP A 224 -29.89 4.85 21.56
CA ASP A 224 -30.80 3.81 21.05
C ASP A 224 -30.65 3.65 19.52
N LEU A 225 -30.49 4.76 18.79
CA LEU A 225 -30.26 4.74 17.35
C LEU A 225 -28.88 4.17 16.98
N ALA A 226 -27.85 4.51 17.74
CA ALA A 226 -26.50 3.98 17.54
C ALA A 226 -26.44 2.46 17.79
N GLU A 227 -27.09 1.99 18.86
CA GLU A 227 -27.22 0.57 19.17
C GLU A 227 -28.00 -0.18 18.08
N SER A 228 -29.15 0.35 17.67
CA SER A 228 -29.95 -0.23 16.58
C SER A 228 -29.20 -0.31 15.25
N LEU A 229 -28.33 0.67 14.96
CA LEU A 229 -27.49 0.68 13.77
C LEU A 229 -26.40 -0.39 13.86
N LEU A 230 -25.72 -0.51 15.00
CA LEU A 230 -24.69 -1.53 15.24
C LEU A 230 -25.26 -2.94 15.20
N GLU A 231 -26.45 -3.17 15.77
CA GLU A 231 -27.14 -4.46 15.71
C GLU A 231 -27.47 -4.87 14.27
N LYS A 232 -27.93 -3.91 13.45
CA LYS A 232 -28.16 -4.16 12.01
C LYS A 232 -26.87 -4.44 11.25
N LEU A 233 -25.79 -3.75 11.58
CA LEU A 233 -24.49 -3.99 10.97
C LEU A 233 -23.93 -5.36 11.34
N ALA A 234 -24.05 -5.78 12.60
CA ALA A 234 -23.68 -7.12 13.04
C ALA A 234 -24.47 -8.19 12.28
N ASN A 235 -25.78 -8.01 12.10
CA ASN A 235 -26.63 -8.94 11.34
C ASN A 235 -26.25 -9.06 9.85
N ILE A 236 -25.64 -8.02 9.26
CA ILE A 236 -25.23 -8.01 7.85
C ILE A 236 -23.80 -8.52 7.67
N LEU A 237 -22.93 -8.30 8.65
CA LEU A 237 -21.50 -8.64 8.58
C LEU A 237 -21.18 -10.05 9.10
N GLY A 238 -22.06 -10.65 9.93
CA GLY A 238 -21.94 -12.02 10.42
C GLY A 238 -21.26 -12.14 11.78
#